data_AF-A0A2A4FRA8-F1
#
_entry.id   AF-A0A2A4FRA8-F1
#
_cell.length_a   1.000
_cell.length_b   1.000
_cell.length_c   1.000
_cell.angle_alpha   90.00
_cell.angle_beta   90.00
_cell.angle_gamma   90.00
#
_symmetry.space_group_name_H-M   'P 1'
#
loop_
_entity.id
_entity.type
_entity.pdbx_description
1 polymer ?
#
loop_
_entity_poly.entity_id
_entity_poly.type
_entity_poly.pdbx_seq_one_letter_code
_entity_poly.pdbx_strand_id
1 'polypeptide(L)'
;MSREFYRKDLAKWQKLYATLAGKRAAGSATAVHFTRLSALCGELLTEYGPEAPPKKRVPKAVEPVPLSYPDFPDDITHRIHFLEGPGIRRQRAVKLSVHAPGIFRQISARGRVLLSIGVRQDQVRLFERIVEAIGDLAMADYAAAGFDIGYVMRPDGIAQGQSWTPNPLDPALPTARVWEDNQRARSYGLQARLLGDQWRGADGTGLPGDLPDVDGEPWDPDPHWQRVLELTQADRLDEALTLVEAVPGRDREPLFDEVIYLRFLTGSPLRAQDIRVLARKHAESSLIAGRLLEEFEAFLGHLDAQFTLEPPVLEEMIRLRPDFGSTMIPPMPPASDWAAYRRHMAQFTNHGARRGRIFSINIGAADTGASAFFATAMVAAEEAFRRERSIPEIGRGWVSEVALLDLVRTLWPSAVHQWRPAFLGMQSVDIHVPELGLAIEYQGQQHYAPVTLFGGEEGFKLTQFRDEKKRALLARHGVRLLEWRFDVRITRAELIAQMAAMEIQIPD
;
A
#
# COMPACT_ATOMS: atom_id res chain seq x y z
N MET A 1 14.85 -4.83 -4.97
CA MET A 1 13.56 -4.73 -5.68
C MET A 1 12.78 -5.94 -5.21
N SER A 2 11.50 -5.81 -4.86
CA SER A 2 10.75 -6.92 -4.25
C SER A 2 10.90 -8.18 -5.11
N ARG A 3 11.32 -9.31 -4.52
CA ARG A 3 11.52 -10.59 -5.22
C ARG A 3 10.34 -10.98 -6.12
N GLU A 4 9.14 -10.58 -5.72
CA GLU A 4 7.87 -10.75 -6.43
C GLU A 4 7.85 -10.05 -7.81
N PHE A 5 8.45 -8.86 -7.93
CA PHE A 5 8.52 -8.11 -9.19
C PHE A 5 9.46 -8.79 -10.19
N TYR A 6 10.64 -9.24 -9.72
CA TYR A 6 11.62 -9.91 -10.58
C TYR A 6 11.23 -11.35 -10.96
N ARG A 7 10.69 -12.19 -10.06
CA ARG A 7 10.26 -13.55 -10.44
C ARG A 7 9.17 -13.53 -11.50
N LYS A 8 8.19 -12.63 -11.37
CA LYS A 8 7.08 -12.53 -12.32
C LYS A 8 7.56 -12.15 -13.71
N ASP A 9 8.47 -11.18 -13.79
CA ASP A 9 9.09 -10.77 -15.05
C ASP A 9 10.06 -11.82 -15.59
N LEU A 10 10.89 -12.45 -14.75
CA LEU A 10 11.77 -13.55 -15.17
C LEU A 10 10.99 -14.77 -15.68
N ALA A 11 9.89 -15.14 -15.03
CA ALA A 11 9.01 -16.22 -15.50
C ALA A 11 8.30 -15.86 -16.80
N LYS A 12 7.89 -14.60 -16.95
CA LYS A 12 7.34 -14.07 -18.20
C LYS A 12 8.38 -14.06 -19.32
N TRP A 13 9.60 -13.61 -19.05
CA TRP A 13 10.71 -13.55 -19.99
C TRP A 13 11.23 -14.93 -20.38
N GLN A 14 11.35 -15.87 -19.43
CA GLN A 14 11.67 -17.26 -19.71
C GLN A 14 10.69 -17.86 -20.72
N LYS A 15 9.38 -17.68 -20.49
CA LYS A 15 8.33 -18.14 -21.43
C LYS A 15 8.41 -17.42 -22.78
N LEU A 16 8.61 -16.10 -22.76
CA LEU A 16 8.73 -15.29 -23.98
C LEU A 16 9.93 -15.75 -24.83
N TYR A 17 11.11 -15.89 -24.25
CA TYR A 17 12.32 -16.29 -24.95
C TYR A 17 12.24 -17.74 -25.43
N ALA A 18 11.67 -18.65 -24.65
CA ALA A 18 11.38 -20.01 -25.12
C ALA A 18 10.45 -20.02 -26.35
N THR A 19 9.41 -19.18 -26.33
CA THR A 19 8.49 -19.02 -27.46
C THR A 19 9.18 -18.42 -28.68
N LEU A 20 10.02 -17.39 -28.49
CA LEU A 20 10.78 -16.76 -29.58
C LEU A 20 11.79 -17.73 -30.19
N ALA A 21 12.46 -18.57 -29.39
CA ALA A 21 13.33 -19.62 -29.87
C ALA A 21 12.58 -20.64 -30.74
N GLY A 22 11.40 -21.09 -30.29
CA GLY A 22 10.56 -22.05 -31.03
C GLY A 22 10.00 -21.51 -32.36
N LYS A 23 9.92 -20.18 -32.54
CA LYS A 23 9.51 -19.51 -33.78
C LYS A 23 10.66 -19.34 -34.79
N ARG A 24 11.83 -19.91 -34.55
CA ARG A 24 13.02 -19.79 -35.41
C ARG A 24 13.45 -21.16 -35.89
N ALA A 25 14.15 -21.19 -37.03
CA ALA A 25 14.72 -22.42 -37.54
C ALA A 25 15.66 -23.04 -36.49
N ALA A 26 15.49 -24.34 -36.24
CA ALA A 26 16.28 -25.07 -35.26
C ALA A 26 17.78 -24.92 -35.57
N GLY A 27 18.58 -24.57 -34.55
CA GLY A 27 20.02 -24.37 -34.70
C GLY A 27 20.45 -23.02 -35.29
N SER A 28 19.53 -22.15 -35.71
CA SER A 28 19.89 -20.79 -36.13
C SER A 28 20.51 -19.99 -34.97
N ALA A 29 21.43 -19.07 -35.27
CA ALA A 29 22.08 -18.22 -34.27
C ALA A 29 21.07 -17.49 -33.37
N THR A 30 19.96 -17.02 -33.96
CA THR A 30 18.87 -16.37 -33.25
C THR A 30 18.11 -17.33 -32.32
N ALA A 31 17.86 -18.57 -32.75
CA ALA A 31 17.26 -19.59 -31.90
C ALA A 31 18.17 -19.91 -30.70
N VAL A 32 19.47 -20.09 -30.94
CA VAL A 32 20.47 -20.34 -29.88
C VAL A 32 20.53 -19.19 -28.88
N HIS A 33 20.50 -17.94 -29.36
CA HIS A 33 20.50 -16.76 -28.50
C HIS A 33 19.30 -16.72 -27.55
N PHE A 34 18.07 -16.88 -28.07
CA PHE A 34 16.87 -16.87 -27.22
C PHE A 34 16.80 -18.09 -26.29
N THR A 35 17.29 -19.25 -26.71
CA THR A 35 17.42 -20.42 -25.83
C THR A 35 18.33 -20.12 -24.64
N ARG A 36 19.48 -19.46 -24.86
CA ARG A 36 20.38 -19.04 -23.77
C ARG A 36 19.73 -18.04 -22.82
N LEU A 37 19.02 -17.05 -23.35
CA LEU A 37 18.30 -16.07 -22.50
C LEU A 37 17.20 -16.74 -21.66
N SER A 38 16.47 -17.69 -22.23
CA SER A 38 15.48 -18.49 -21.50
C SER A 38 16.13 -19.32 -20.39
N ALA A 39 17.25 -19.98 -20.68
CA ALA A 39 18.01 -20.75 -19.71
C ALA A 39 18.51 -19.87 -18.55
N LEU A 40 19.09 -18.71 -18.86
CA LEU A 40 19.55 -17.73 -17.86
C LEU A 40 18.42 -17.26 -16.96
N CYS A 41 17.24 -16.97 -17.52
CA CYS A 41 16.06 -16.63 -16.72
C CYS A 41 15.66 -17.78 -15.78
N GLY A 42 15.77 -19.04 -16.24
CA GLY A 42 15.52 -20.24 -15.43
C GLY A 42 16.53 -20.47 -14.31
N GLU A 43 17.82 -20.24 -14.58
CA GLU A 43 18.90 -20.28 -13.60
C GLU A 43 18.68 -19.24 -12.52
N LEU A 44 18.40 -17.99 -12.91
CA LEU A 44 18.05 -16.92 -11.98
C LEU A 44 16.80 -17.25 -11.17
N LEU A 45 15.73 -17.78 -11.79
CA LEU A 45 14.54 -18.25 -11.06
C LEU A 45 14.86 -19.37 -10.06
N THR A 46 15.87 -20.19 -10.33
CA THR A 46 16.33 -21.23 -9.41
C THR A 46 17.11 -20.62 -8.25
N GLU A 47 18.02 -19.69 -8.54
CA GLU A 47 18.79 -18.92 -7.56
C GLU A 47 17.89 -18.12 -6.62
N TYR A 48 16.83 -17.47 -7.14
CA TYR A 48 15.89 -16.69 -6.35
C TYR A 48 14.97 -17.53 -5.44
N GLY A 49 14.89 -18.86 -5.65
CA GLY A 49 14.08 -19.77 -4.84
C GLY A 49 12.55 -19.63 -5.02
N PRO A 50 11.76 -20.59 -4.51
CA PRO A 50 10.30 -20.56 -4.63
C PRO A 50 9.66 -19.37 -3.91
N GLU A 51 8.58 -18.84 -4.47
CA GLU A 51 7.77 -17.81 -3.83
C GLU A 51 6.79 -18.46 -2.85
N ALA A 52 6.64 -17.88 -1.65
CA ALA A 52 5.60 -18.33 -0.74
C ALA A 52 4.24 -18.08 -1.40
N PRO A 53 3.35 -19.09 -1.47
CA PRO A 53 2.02 -18.89 -2.04
C PRO A 53 1.33 -17.72 -1.32
N PRO A 54 0.57 -16.88 -2.04
CA PRO A 54 -0.13 -15.77 -1.43
C PRO A 54 -0.99 -16.33 -0.29
N LYS A 55 -0.73 -15.86 0.93
CA LYS A 55 -1.43 -16.33 2.13
C LYS A 55 -2.93 -16.08 1.93
N LYS A 56 -3.69 -17.13 1.61
CA LYS A 56 -5.15 -17.09 1.73
C LYS A 56 -5.46 -16.91 3.21
N ARG A 57 -5.78 -15.67 3.61
CA ARG A 57 -6.29 -15.41 4.96
C ARG A 57 -7.55 -16.24 5.13
N VAL A 58 -7.53 -17.14 6.11
CA VAL A 58 -8.76 -17.78 6.59
C VAL A 58 -9.66 -16.64 7.08
N PRO A 59 -10.90 -16.50 6.56
CA PRO A 59 -11.81 -15.48 7.04
C PRO A 59 -12.03 -15.70 8.53
N LYS A 60 -11.65 -14.73 9.36
CA LYS A 60 -12.04 -14.74 10.77
C LYS A 60 -13.55 -14.55 10.78
N ALA A 61 -14.30 -15.54 11.28
CA ALA A 61 -15.71 -15.37 11.55
C ALA A 61 -15.82 -14.29 12.63
N VAL A 62 -16.47 -13.18 12.32
CA VAL A 62 -16.76 -12.12 13.27
C VAL A 62 -18.23 -11.82 13.16
N GLU A 63 -18.88 -11.66 14.31
CA GLU A 63 -20.26 -11.21 14.39
C GLU A 63 -20.36 -9.79 13.79
N PRO A 64 -21.19 -9.59 12.76
CA PRO A 64 -21.27 -8.31 12.06
C PRO A 64 -21.90 -7.23 12.95
N VAL A 65 -21.44 -5.99 12.79
CA VAL A 65 -21.96 -4.82 13.52
C VAL A 65 -23.07 -4.16 12.68
N PRO A 66 -24.27 -3.89 13.22
CA PRO A 66 -25.33 -3.20 12.49
C PRO A 66 -24.87 -1.87 11.89
N LEU A 67 -25.09 -1.71 10.58
CA LEU A 67 -24.86 -0.45 9.88
C LEU A 67 -25.88 0.58 10.37
N SER A 68 -25.40 1.69 10.90
CA SER A 68 -26.25 2.81 11.31
C SER A 68 -26.16 3.94 10.29
N TYR A 69 -27.30 4.61 10.03
CA TYR A 69 -27.31 5.85 9.27
C TYR A 69 -27.24 7.03 10.24
N PRO A 70 -26.37 8.03 10.01
CA PRO A 70 -26.23 9.18 10.93
C PRO A 70 -27.49 10.04 10.97
N ASP A 71 -27.84 10.53 12.14
CA ASP A 71 -28.88 11.56 12.30
C ASP A 71 -28.27 12.95 12.03
N PHE A 72 -28.19 13.31 10.75
CA PHE A 72 -27.68 14.62 10.34
C PHE A 72 -28.75 15.70 10.55
N PRO A 73 -28.39 16.87 11.11
CA PRO A 73 -29.28 18.04 11.17
C PRO A 73 -29.86 18.43 9.80
N ASP A 74 -31.02 19.10 9.81
CA ASP A 74 -31.74 19.45 8.58
C ASP A 74 -30.97 20.41 7.64
N ASP A 75 -30.06 21.22 8.20
CA ASP A 75 -29.20 22.12 7.41
C ASP A 75 -28.04 21.39 6.69
N ILE A 76 -27.81 20.11 7.01
CA ILE A 76 -26.87 19.24 6.32
C ILE A 76 -27.54 18.60 5.11
N THR A 77 -27.33 19.22 3.95
CA THR A 77 -27.98 18.84 2.68
C THR A 77 -27.10 17.96 1.79
N HIS A 78 -25.77 18.00 1.97
CA HIS A 78 -24.82 17.28 1.12
C HIS A 78 -24.09 16.21 1.94
N ARG A 79 -24.19 14.95 1.53
CA ARG A 79 -23.77 13.80 2.33
C ARG A 79 -22.96 12.82 1.50
N ILE A 80 -21.91 12.25 2.10
CA ILE A 80 -21.08 11.23 1.48
C ILE A 80 -20.52 10.28 2.54
N HIS A 81 -20.40 9.01 2.17
CA HIS A 81 -19.97 7.93 3.04
C HIS A 81 -18.85 7.12 2.37
N PHE A 82 -17.78 6.86 3.09
CA PHE A 82 -16.70 6.00 2.59
C PHE A 82 -15.91 5.34 3.70
N LEU A 83 -15.31 4.19 3.39
CA LEU A 83 -14.40 3.51 4.30
C LEU A 83 -13.05 4.21 4.36
N GLU A 84 -12.52 4.39 5.57
CA GLU A 84 -11.12 4.76 5.78
C GLU A 84 -10.18 3.67 5.24
N GLY A 85 -8.94 4.08 4.94
CA GLY A 85 -7.92 3.15 4.47
C GLY A 85 -6.61 3.84 4.08
N PRO A 86 -5.55 3.06 3.86
CA PRO A 86 -4.20 3.58 3.62
C PRO A 86 -4.02 4.20 2.23
N GLY A 87 -4.94 3.98 1.30
CA GLY A 87 -4.86 4.55 -0.04
C GLY A 87 -4.94 6.08 -0.04
N ILE A 88 -4.13 6.73 -0.88
CA ILE A 88 -3.93 8.18 -0.81
C ILE A 88 -5.22 8.99 -0.97
N ARG A 89 -6.11 8.54 -1.85
CA ARG A 89 -7.44 9.14 -2.09
C ARG A 89 -8.33 9.13 -0.85
N ARG A 90 -8.28 8.04 -0.07
CA ARG A 90 -8.98 7.93 1.22
C ARG A 90 -8.36 8.85 2.25
N GLN A 91 -7.03 8.84 2.37
CA GLN A 91 -6.34 9.73 3.31
C GLN A 91 -6.61 11.21 3.01
N ARG A 92 -6.65 11.61 1.73
CA ARG A 92 -7.04 12.96 1.30
C ARG A 92 -8.47 13.30 1.71
N ALA A 93 -9.43 12.41 1.42
CA ALA A 93 -10.82 12.64 1.77
C ALA A 93 -11.03 12.75 3.30
N VAL A 94 -10.32 11.94 4.10
CA VAL A 94 -10.31 12.04 5.57
C VAL A 94 -9.71 13.36 6.06
N LYS A 95 -8.65 13.87 5.41
CA LYS A 95 -8.07 15.17 5.77
C LYS A 95 -8.97 16.35 5.42
N LEU A 96 -9.82 16.23 4.40
CA LEU A 96 -10.80 17.27 4.08
C LEU A 96 -12.02 17.21 5.02
N SER A 97 -12.41 16.00 5.44
CA SER A 97 -13.60 15.80 6.26
C SER A 97 -13.55 16.50 7.62
N VAL A 98 -12.37 16.78 8.18
CA VAL A 98 -12.24 17.52 9.46
C VAL A 98 -12.78 18.95 9.40
N HIS A 99 -12.98 19.51 8.21
CA HIS A 99 -13.60 20.83 8.03
C HIS A 99 -15.13 20.75 7.86
N ALA A 100 -15.71 19.55 7.82
CA ALA A 100 -17.14 19.35 7.68
C ALA A 100 -17.87 19.48 9.03
N PRO A 101 -19.06 20.12 9.07
CA PRO A 101 -19.84 20.25 10.29
C PRO A 101 -20.51 18.94 10.74
N GLY A 102 -20.81 18.03 9.81
CA GLY A 102 -21.36 16.71 10.10
C GLY A 102 -20.30 15.63 9.93
N ILE A 103 -19.88 14.98 11.01
CA ILE A 103 -18.97 13.82 10.95
C ILE A 103 -19.50 12.73 11.87
N PHE A 104 -19.71 11.54 11.29
CA PHE A 104 -20.08 10.34 12.03
C PHE A 104 -19.16 9.18 11.67
N ARG A 105 -18.65 8.48 12.68
CA ARG A 105 -17.72 7.36 12.52
C ARG A 105 -18.31 6.11 13.15
N GLN A 106 -18.31 5.02 12.40
CA GLN A 106 -18.68 3.70 12.90
C GLN A 106 -17.62 2.66 12.51
N ILE A 107 -17.38 1.71 13.40
CA ILE A 107 -16.34 0.68 13.23
C ILE A 107 -17.03 -0.65 12.99
N SER A 108 -16.66 -1.33 11.91
CA SER A 108 -17.17 -2.65 11.58
C SER A 108 -16.56 -3.73 12.45
N ALA A 109 -17.14 -4.94 12.40
CA ALA A 109 -16.61 -6.14 13.03
C ALA A 109 -15.16 -6.48 12.60
N ARG A 110 -14.75 -6.04 11.41
CA ARG A 110 -13.39 -6.26 10.88
C ARG A 110 -12.44 -5.10 11.17
N GLY A 111 -12.82 -4.18 12.06
CA GLY A 111 -12.03 -2.99 12.40
C GLY A 111 -11.96 -1.97 11.26
N ARG A 112 -12.88 -2.02 10.29
CA ARG A 112 -12.94 -1.03 9.20
C ARG A 112 -13.77 0.15 9.67
N VAL A 113 -13.23 1.35 9.56
CA VAL A 113 -13.95 2.57 9.90
C VAL A 113 -14.73 3.06 8.67
N LEU A 114 -16.04 3.24 8.84
CA LEU A 114 -16.90 3.95 7.89
C LEU A 114 -17.08 5.38 8.39
N LEU A 115 -16.66 6.32 7.56
CA LEU A 115 -16.80 7.75 7.79
C LEU A 115 -18.01 8.24 6.98
N SER A 116 -18.95 8.88 7.66
CA SER A 116 -20.10 9.55 7.06
C SER A 116 -19.96 11.04 7.29
N ILE A 117 -20.00 11.81 6.21
CA ILE A 117 -19.73 13.23 6.21
C ILE A 117 -20.96 13.96 5.71
N GLY A 118 -21.29 15.04 6.39
CA GLY A 118 -22.35 15.95 6.05
C GLY A 118 -21.82 17.38 6.00
N VAL A 119 -22.17 18.11 4.95
CA VAL A 119 -21.89 19.54 4.83
C VAL A 119 -23.14 20.31 4.47
N ARG A 120 -23.14 21.59 4.82
CA ARG A 120 -24.21 22.53 4.48
C ARG A 120 -24.08 23.01 3.04
N GLN A 121 -25.17 23.55 2.50
CA GLN A 121 -25.20 24.07 1.13
C GLN A 121 -24.19 25.21 0.88
N ASP A 122 -23.95 26.07 1.87
CA ASP A 122 -22.94 27.15 1.80
C ASP A 122 -21.49 26.63 1.75
N GLN A 123 -21.28 25.33 2.03
CA GLN A 123 -19.99 24.65 2.00
C GLN A 123 -19.86 23.65 0.85
N VAL A 124 -20.64 23.81 -0.22
CA VAL A 124 -20.64 22.88 -1.38
C VAL A 124 -19.25 22.73 -2.04
N ARG A 125 -18.38 23.74 -1.98
CA ARG A 125 -16.97 23.61 -2.44
C ARG A 125 -16.17 22.59 -1.65
N LEU A 126 -16.40 22.49 -0.33
CA LEU A 126 -15.80 21.44 0.50
C LEU A 126 -16.35 20.07 0.10
N PHE A 127 -17.66 19.98 -0.13
CA PHE A 127 -18.31 18.75 -0.56
C PHE A 127 -17.68 18.19 -1.83
N GLU A 128 -17.60 19.03 -2.85
CA GLU A 128 -16.99 18.69 -4.13
C GLU A 128 -15.55 18.19 -3.94
N ARG A 129 -14.72 18.89 -3.18
CA ARG A 129 -13.33 18.48 -2.94
C ARG A 129 -13.24 17.11 -2.29
N ILE A 130 -14.15 16.78 -1.36
CA ILE A 130 -14.23 15.46 -0.73
C ILE A 130 -14.64 14.40 -1.78
N VAL A 131 -15.69 14.68 -2.57
CA VAL A 131 -16.18 13.82 -3.65
C VAL A 131 -15.07 13.52 -4.67
N GLU A 132 -14.33 14.53 -5.10
CA GLU A 132 -13.24 14.38 -6.07
C GLU A 132 -12.05 13.62 -5.49
N ALA A 133 -11.70 13.88 -4.22
CA ALA A 133 -10.62 13.18 -3.53
C ALA A 133 -10.91 11.69 -3.41
N ILE A 134 -12.12 11.33 -2.93
CA ILE A 134 -12.51 9.93 -2.78
C ILE A 134 -12.85 9.27 -4.12
N GLY A 135 -13.54 9.98 -5.02
CA GLY A 135 -14.13 9.52 -6.28
C GLY A 135 -14.89 8.19 -6.17
N ASP A 136 -14.65 7.26 -7.10
CA ASP A 136 -15.30 5.93 -7.15
C ASP A 136 -15.14 5.08 -5.88
N LEU A 137 -14.17 5.41 -5.03
CA LEU A 137 -13.90 4.70 -3.79
C LEU A 137 -14.94 4.96 -2.68
N ALA A 138 -15.89 5.89 -2.90
CA ALA A 138 -17.05 6.07 -2.04
C ALA A 138 -18.02 4.87 -2.11
N MET A 139 -18.07 4.17 -3.24
CA MET A 139 -18.88 2.97 -3.40
C MET A 139 -18.14 1.77 -2.82
N ALA A 140 -18.45 1.40 -1.58
CA ALA A 140 -17.83 0.29 -0.88
C ALA A 140 -18.82 -0.85 -0.60
N ASP A 141 -18.32 -2.07 -0.54
CA ASP A 141 -19.07 -3.22 -0.06
C ASP A 141 -19.00 -3.26 1.48
N TYR A 142 -20.04 -2.71 2.13
CA TYR A 142 -20.10 -2.60 3.58
C TYR A 142 -20.28 -3.98 4.27
N ALA A 143 -20.95 -4.93 3.61
CA ALA A 143 -21.04 -6.30 4.09
C ALA A 143 -19.65 -6.97 4.09
N ALA A 144 -18.89 -6.82 3.00
CA ALA A 144 -17.50 -7.27 2.94
C ALA A 144 -16.59 -6.49 3.92
N ALA A 145 -16.94 -5.26 4.29
CA ALA A 145 -16.24 -4.53 5.33
C ALA A 145 -16.57 -5.05 6.74
N GLY A 146 -17.60 -5.87 6.93
CA GLY A 146 -17.99 -6.45 8.22
C GLY A 146 -19.14 -5.72 8.94
N PHE A 147 -19.94 -4.96 8.19
CA PHE A 147 -21.21 -4.42 8.69
C PHE A 147 -22.36 -5.38 8.39
N ASP A 148 -23.34 -5.45 9.29
CA ASP A 148 -24.65 -5.99 8.98
C ASP A 148 -25.46 -4.88 8.29
N ILE A 149 -25.71 -5.06 7.00
CA ILE A 149 -26.43 -4.09 6.17
C ILE A 149 -27.94 -4.36 6.11
N GLY A 150 -28.42 -5.44 6.72
CA GLY A 150 -29.83 -5.86 6.70
C GLY A 150 -30.39 -6.27 5.32
N TYR A 151 -29.65 -6.03 4.23
CA TYR A 151 -30.09 -6.33 2.87
C TYR A 151 -29.77 -7.77 2.46
N VAL A 152 -30.83 -8.53 2.16
CA VAL A 152 -30.75 -9.88 1.61
C VAL A 152 -30.89 -9.82 0.10
N MET A 153 -29.77 -9.78 -0.61
CA MET A 153 -29.76 -9.63 -2.08
C MET A 153 -30.36 -10.84 -2.81
N ARG A 154 -30.06 -12.06 -2.39
CA ARG A 154 -30.49 -13.27 -3.07
C ARG A 154 -31.85 -13.73 -2.51
N PRO A 155 -32.85 -14.01 -3.36
CA PRO A 155 -34.12 -14.58 -2.92
C PRO A 155 -33.96 -15.97 -2.31
N ASP A 156 -34.79 -16.29 -1.32
CA ASP A 156 -34.82 -17.61 -0.68
C ASP A 156 -35.30 -18.69 -1.66
N GLY A 157 -34.83 -19.93 -1.44
CA GLY A 157 -35.31 -21.12 -2.16
C GLY A 157 -34.71 -21.35 -3.55
N ILE A 158 -33.78 -20.51 -4.02
CA ILE A 158 -33.11 -20.70 -5.33
C ILE A 158 -31.85 -21.53 -5.17
N ALA A 159 -31.72 -22.63 -5.91
CA ALA A 159 -30.57 -23.54 -5.82
C ALA A 159 -29.27 -22.90 -6.34
N GLN A 160 -28.12 -23.35 -5.84
CA GLN A 160 -26.80 -22.86 -6.31
C GLN A 160 -26.63 -23.18 -7.80
N GLY A 161 -26.31 -22.17 -8.61
CA GLY A 161 -26.15 -22.30 -10.06
C GLY A 161 -27.39 -21.96 -10.89
N GLN A 162 -28.56 -21.77 -10.27
CA GLN A 162 -29.74 -21.24 -10.98
C GLN A 162 -29.64 -19.71 -11.14
N SER A 163 -30.21 -19.20 -12.24
CA SER A 163 -30.34 -17.76 -12.47
C SER A 163 -31.37 -17.17 -11.51
N TRP A 164 -31.12 -15.95 -11.02
CA TRP A 164 -32.01 -15.22 -10.13
C TRP A 164 -31.88 -13.72 -10.32
N THR A 165 -32.93 -13.00 -9.93
CA THR A 165 -32.96 -11.55 -9.85
C THR A 165 -32.83 -11.11 -8.39
N PRO A 166 -32.05 -10.06 -8.09
CA PRO A 166 -31.89 -9.60 -6.71
C PRO A 166 -33.19 -9.07 -6.12
N ASN A 167 -33.39 -9.28 -4.82
CA ASN A 167 -34.47 -8.64 -4.08
C ASN A 167 -34.34 -7.10 -4.18
N PRO A 168 -35.44 -6.34 -4.21
CA PRO A 168 -35.37 -4.90 -4.14
C PRO A 168 -34.71 -4.45 -2.84
N LEU A 169 -33.89 -3.41 -2.90
CA LEU A 169 -33.30 -2.82 -1.71
C LEU A 169 -34.37 -1.98 -0.99
N ASP A 170 -34.72 -2.36 0.24
CA ASP A 170 -35.68 -1.63 1.06
C ASP A 170 -35.15 -0.22 1.39
N PRO A 171 -35.84 0.87 0.97
CA PRO A 171 -35.43 2.24 1.25
C PRO A 171 -35.32 2.58 2.74
N ALA A 172 -35.99 1.83 3.62
CA ALA A 172 -35.91 2.01 5.07
C ALA A 172 -34.56 1.55 5.66
N LEU A 173 -33.78 0.74 4.93
CA LEU A 173 -32.50 0.25 5.41
C LEU A 173 -31.44 1.36 5.41
N PRO A 174 -30.58 1.43 6.45
CA PRO A 174 -29.45 2.36 6.47
C PRO A 174 -28.56 2.30 5.22
N THR A 175 -28.33 1.10 4.68
CA THR A 175 -27.51 0.93 3.48
C THR A 175 -28.15 1.54 2.22
N ALA A 176 -29.47 1.63 2.15
CA ALA A 176 -30.17 2.25 1.03
C ALA A 176 -29.95 3.77 1.04
N ARG A 177 -30.07 4.40 2.22
CA ARG A 177 -29.82 5.83 2.39
C ARG A 177 -28.36 6.20 2.12
N VAL A 178 -27.41 5.41 2.64
CA VAL A 178 -25.98 5.58 2.35
C VAL A 178 -25.69 5.47 0.85
N TRP A 179 -26.30 4.49 0.18
CA TRP A 179 -26.14 4.30 -1.26
C TRP A 179 -26.71 5.48 -2.04
N GLU A 180 -27.90 5.97 -1.68
CA GLU A 180 -28.54 7.11 -2.31
C GLU A 180 -27.69 8.40 -2.16
N ASP A 181 -27.21 8.69 -0.95
CA ASP A 181 -26.34 9.83 -0.69
C ASP A 181 -25.07 9.77 -1.54
N ASN A 182 -24.41 8.60 -1.60
CA ASN A 182 -23.22 8.44 -2.44
C ASN A 182 -23.52 8.56 -3.94
N GLN A 183 -24.68 8.09 -4.39
CA GLN A 183 -25.10 8.23 -5.79
C GLN A 183 -25.39 9.70 -6.15
N ARG A 184 -26.01 10.46 -5.24
CA ARG A 184 -26.17 11.91 -5.39
C ARG A 184 -24.81 12.59 -5.37
N ALA A 185 -23.91 12.23 -4.45
CA ALA A 185 -22.58 12.83 -4.34
C ALA A 185 -21.77 12.74 -5.65
N ARG A 186 -21.96 11.69 -6.47
CA ARG A 186 -21.27 11.53 -7.77
C ARG A 186 -21.54 12.66 -8.76
N SER A 187 -22.66 13.36 -8.63
CA SER A 187 -23.01 14.50 -9.49
C SER A 187 -22.11 15.72 -9.25
N TYR A 188 -21.39 15.75 -8.12
CA TYR A 188 -20.34 16.73 -7.79
C TYR A 188 -18.93 16.24 -8.16
N GLY A 189 -18.82 15.08 -8.81
CA GLY A 189 -17.54 14.50 -9.22
C GLY A 189 -17.13 14.90 -10.63
N LEU A 190 -15.84 14.72 -10.94
CA LEU A 190 -15.26 14.94 -12.27
C LEU A 190 -16.10 14.33 -13.41
N GLN A 191 -16.58 13.09 -13.28
CA GLN A 191 -17.35 12.45 -14.35
C GLN A 191 -18.63 13.22 -14.71
N ALA A 192 -19.32 13.76 -13.71
CA ALA A 192 -20.52 14.55 -13.91
C ALA A 192 -20.18 15.87 -14.64
N ARG A 193 -19.13 16.57 -14.19
CA ARG A 193 -18.64 17.79 -14.86
C ARG A 193 -18.27 17.54 -16.33
N LEU A 194 -17.57 16.45 -16.61
CA LEU A 194 -17.19 16.08 -17.98
C LEU A 194 -18.36 15.86 -18.91
N LEU A 195 -19.42 15.24 -18.39
CA LEU A 195 -20.60 14.94 -19.17
C LEU A 195 -21.50 16.18 -19.32
N GLY A 196 -21.42 17.16 -18.42
CA GLY A 196 -22.19 18.39 -18.54
C GLY A 196 -23.69 18.07 -18.63
N ASP A 197 -24.34 18.64 -19.65
CA ASP A 197 -25.75 18.39 -19.98
C ASP A 197 -26.04 16.94 -20.38
N GLN A 198 -25.03 16.10 -20.62
CA GLN A 198 -25.20 14.66 -20.87
C GLN A 198 -25.24 13.84 -19.58
N TRP A 199 -24.84 14.42 -18.44
CA TRP A 199 -25.01 13.77 -17.15
C TRP A 199 -26.50 13.63 -16.85
N ARG A 200 -26.90 12.47 -16.36
CA ARG A 200 -28.30 12.21 -15.96
C ARG A 200 -28.43 11.96 -14.46
N GLY A 201 -27.36 11.61 -13.76
CA GLY A 201 -27.44 11.17 -12.37
C GLY A 201 -28.15 9.82 -12.23
N ALA A 202 -28.34 9.37 -10.99
CA ALA A 202 -29.10 8.15 -10.69
C ALA A 202 -30.62 8.39 -10.72
N ASP A 203 -31.03 9.63 -10.48
CA ASP A 203 -32.39 10.13 -10.40
C ASP A 203 -32.89 10.77 -11.71
N GLY A 204 -32.03 10.93 -12.71
CA GLY A 204 -32.40 11.50 -14.00
C GLY A 204 -32.46 13.04 -14.04
N THR A 205 -32.13 13.72 -12.94
CA THR A 205 -32.29 15.18 -12.82
C THR A 205 -31.15 15.98 -13.45
N GLY A 206 -30.07 15.31 -13.86
CA GLY A 206 -28.90 15.97 -14.45
C GLY A 206 -27.93 16.52 -13.40
N LEU A 207 -27.24 17.62 -13.73
CA LEU A 207 -26.28 18.25 -12.82
C LEU A 207 -26.99 18.98 -11.67
N PRO A 208 -26.38 19.05 -10.47
CA PRO A 208 -26.93 19.82 -9.36
C PRO A 208 -26.96 21.31 -9.68
N GLY A 209 -28.01 22.00 -9.26
CA GLY A 209 -28.16 23.44 -9.46
C GLY A 209 -27.18 24.29 -8.66
N ASP A 210 -26.58 23.75 -7.60
CA ASP A 210 -25.58 24.39 -6.75
C ASP A 210 -24.16 23.84 -6.95
N LEU A 211 -23.93 23.12 -8.04
CA LEU A 211 -22.60 22.67 -8.42
C LEU A 211 -21.67 23.89 -8.55
N PRO A 212 -20.51 23.93 -7.87
CA PRO A 212 -19.65 25.11 -7.87
C PRO A 212 -19.20 25.54 -9.25
N ASP A 213 -19.13 26.85 -9.49
CA ASP A 213 -18.62 27.42 -10.73
C ASP A 213 -17.13 27.06 -10.90
N VAL A 214 -16.80 26.71 -12.13
CA VAL A 214 -15.44 26.42 -12.58
C VAL A 214 -14.61 27.68 -12.63
N ASP A 215 -15.15 28.84 -13.01
CA ASP A 215 -14.34 30.05 -13.22
C ASP A 215 -13.87 30.70 -11.92
N GLY A 216 -14.27 30.15 -10.76
CA GLY A 216 -13.81 30.59 -9.45
C GLY A 216 -12.31 30.29 -9.21
N GLU A 217 -11.69 31.16 -8.41
CA GLU A 217 -10.32 30.97 -7.91
C GLU A 217 -10.18 29.63 -7.16
N PRO A 218 -8.99 28.99 -7.23
CA PRO A 218 -8.71 27.78 -6.46
C PRO A 218 -8.95 27.98 -4.97
N TRP A 219 -9.51 26.95 -4.35
CA TRP A 219 -9.94 27.01 -2.97
C TRP A 219 -9.55 25.75 -2.18
N ASP A 220 -9.05 25.96 -0.96
CA ASP A 220 -8.81 24.94 0.06
C ASP A 220 -9.40 25.39 1.41
N PRO A 221 -10.02 24.47 2.18
CA PRO A 221 -10.55 24.81 3.50
C PRO A 221 -9.47 25.14 4.53
N ASP A 222 -8.22 24.75 4.29
CA ASP A 222 -7.09 25.03 5.17
C ASP A 222 -6.33 26.28 4.68
N PRO A 223 -6.26 27.36 5.49
CA PRO A 223 -5.62 28.61 5.11
C PRO A 223 -4.16 28.48 4.67
N HIS A 224 -3.43 27.51 5.22
CA HIS A 224 -2.04 27.27 4.81
C HIS A 224 -1.96 26.79 3.36
N TRP A 225 -2.79 25.79 3.01
CA TRP A 225 -2.81 25.26 1.65
C TRP A 225 -3.51 26.21 0.67
N GLN A 226 -4.48 26.99 1.14
CA GLN A 226 -5.05 28.10 0.37
C GLN A 226 -3.94 29.07 -0.05
N ARG A 227 -3.07 29.47 0.87
CA ARG A 227 -1.97 30.37 0.57
C ARG A 227 -0.98 29.76 -0.44
N VAL A 228 -0.71 28.47 -0.33
CA VAL A 228 0.10 27.74 -1.31
C VAL A 228 -0.56 27.76 -2.69
N LEU A 229 -1.87 27.53 -2.80
CA LEU A 229 -2.61 27.60 -4.06
C LEU A 229 -2.53 29.00 -4.70
N GLU A 230 -2.68 30.07 -3.91
CA GLU A 230 -2.56 31.44 -4.39
C GLU A 230 -1.17 31.70 -4.99
N LEU A 231 -0.11 31.24 -4.32
CA LEU A 231 1.26 31.41 -4.80
C LEU A 231 1.52 30.60 -6.08
N THR A 232 1.03 29.37 -6.17
CA THR A 232 1.18 28.58 -7.41
C THR A 232 0.35 29.12 -8.57
N GLN A 233 -0.81 29.76 -8.31
CA GLN A 233 -1.53 30.51 -9.35
C GLN A 233 -0.75 31.72 -9.85
N ALA A 234 -0.15 32.46 -8.93
CA ALA A 234 0.65 33.65 -9.21
C ALA A 234 2.06 33.33 -9.76
N ASP A 235 2.37 32.06 -10.06
CA ASP A 235 3.68 31.61 -10.53
C ASP A 235 4.84 31.87 -9.55
N ARG A 236 4.53 32.06 -8.26
CA ARG A 236 5.50 32.30 -7.17
C ARG A 236 5.91 30.97 -6.52
N LEU A 237 6.54 30.11 -7.31
CA LEU A 237 6.75 28.70 -6.97
C LEU A 237 7.73 28.47 -5.81
N ASP A 238 8.78 29.26 -5.69
CA ASP A 238 9.76 29.14 -4.57
C ASP A 238 9.14 29.50 -3.21
N GLU A 239 8.23 30.48 -3.21
CA GLU A 239 7.49 30.86 -2.00
C GLU A 239 6.46 29.80 -1.63
N ALA A 240 5.77 29.24 -2.63
CA ALA A 240 4.89 28.09 -2.41
C ALA A 240 5.68 26.92 -1.82
N LEU A 241 6.88 26.65 -2.35
CA LEU A 241 7.75 25.60 -1.84
C LEU A 241 8.15 25.85 -0.38
N THR A 242 8.54 27.07 -0.03
CA THR A 242 8.90 27.44 1.35
C THR A 242 7.78 27.12 2.34
N LEU A 243 6.52 27.44 2.00
CA LEU A 243 5.37 27.09 2.84
C LEU A 243 5.17 25.57 2.95
N VAL A 244 5.27 24.88 1.81
CA VAL A 244 5.16 23.42 1.73
C VAL A 244 6.25 22.71 2.55
N GLU A 245 7.45 23.28 2.64
CA GLU A 245 8.55 22.75 3.44
C GLU A 245 8.40 22.99 4.94
N ALA A 246 7.69 24.04 5.34
CA ALA A 246 7.38 24.30 6.75
C ALA A 246 6.45 23.23 7.36
N VAL A 247 5.72 22.49 6.52
CA VAL A 247 4.87 21.37 6.96
C VAL A 247 5.70 20.08 7.05
N PRO A 248 5.73 19.40 8.21
CA PRO A 248 6.43 18.13 8.35
C PRO A 248 5.97 17.10 7.31
N GLY A 249 6.91 16.30 6.79
CA GLY A 249 6.61 15.31 5.73
C GLY A 249 5.42 14.40 6.05
N ARG A 250 5.33 13.94 7.31
CA ARG A 250 4.22 13.11 7.83
C ARG A 250 2.84 13.76 7.67
N ASP A 251 2.77 15.08 7.69
CA ASP A 251 1.52 15.84 7.63
C ASP A 251 1.11 16.17 6.19
N ARG A 252 2.03 16.00 5.24
CA ARG A 252 1.81 16.19 3.79
C ARG A 252 1.99 14.94 2.94
N GLU A 253 2.12 13.73 3.52
CA GLU A 253 2.27 12.46 2.76
C GLU A 253 1.22 12.27 1.65
N PRO A 254 -0.08 12.59 1.85
CA PRO A 254 -1.07 12.43 0.80
C PRO A 254 -0.85 13.35 -0.41
N LEU A 255 0.09 14.29 -0.34
CA LEU A 255 0.36 15.31 -1.35
C LEU A 255 1.66 15.07 -2.12
N PHE A 256 2.21 13.87 -2.01
CA PHE A 256 3.54 13.56 -2.56
C PHE A 256 3.66 13.89 -4.06
N ASP A 257 2.62 13.68 -4.87
CA ASP A 257 2.57 14.00 -6.30
C ASP A 257 2.65 15.51 -6.55
N GLU A 258 1.89 16.31 -5.79
CA GLU A 258 1.97 17.76 -5.88
C GLU A 258 3.31 18.30 -5.34
N VAL A 259 3.86 17.70 -4.29
CA VAL A 259 5.20 18.08 -3.78
C VAL A 259 6.28 17.72 -4.81
N ILE A 260 6.27 16.53 -5.40
CA ILE A 260 7.20 16.14 -6.48
C ILE A 260 7.11 17.13 -7.65
N TYR A 261 5.90 17.49 -8.06
CA TYR A 261 5.75 18.42 -9.18
C TYR A 261 6.27 19.82 -8.84
N LEU A 262 6.06 20.30 -7.61
CA LEU A 262 6.64 21.57 -7.17
C LEU A 262 8.17 21.51 -7.10
N ARG A 263 8.75 20.39 -6.67
CA ARG A 263 10.21 20.14 -6.72
C ARG A 263 10.74 20.24 -8.14
N PHE A 264 10.07 19.56 -9.07
CA PHE A 264 10.41 19.59 -10.49
C PHE A 264 10.38 21.01 -11.06
N LEU A 265 9.32 21.77 -10.82
CA LEU A 265 9.19 23.14 -11.34
C LEU A 265 10.22 24.12 -10.76
N THR A 266 10.61 23.92 -9.51
CA THR A 266 11.61 24.78 -8.82
C THR A 266 13.05 24.31 -9.02
N GLY A 267 13.25 23.14 -9.64
CA GLY A 267 14.56 22.49 -9.72
C GLY A 267 15.16 22.14 -8.36
N SER A 268 14.35 22.09 -7.29
CA SER A 268 14.83 21.85 -5.94
C SER A 268 15.01 20.35 -5.67
N PRO A 269 16.02 19.96 -4.86
CA PRO A 269 16.32 18.56 -4.63
C PRO A 269 15.17 17.83 -3.95
N LEU A 270 14.86 16.63 -4.42
CA LEU A 270 13.87 15.76 -3.80
C LEU A 270 14.40 15.21 -2.47
N ARG A 271 13.54 15.16 -1.45
CA ARG A 271 13.85 14.55 -0.14
C ARG A 271 13.01 13.30 0.08
N ALA A 272 13.53 12.34 0.85
CA ALA A 272 12.79 11.16 1.29
C ALA A 272 11.46 11.53 1.98
N GLN A 273 11.47 12.63 2.73
CA GLN A 273 10.29 13.22 3.38
C GLN A 273 9.19 13.65 2.40
N ASP A 274 9.52 13.92 1.13
CA ASP A 274 8.55 14.30 0.10
C ASP A 274 7.78 13.07 -0.45
N ILE A 275 8.31 11.86 -0.26
CA ILE A 275 7.74 10.61 -0.81
C ILE A 275 7.47 9.53 0.26
N ARG A 276 7.25 9.93 1.51
CA ARG A 276 6.99 9.02 2.65
C ARG A 276 5.91 7.98 2.39
N VAL A 277 4.84 8.33 1.66
CA VAL A 277 3.77 7.38 1.33
C VAL A 277 4.28 6.21 0.50
N LEU A 278 5.21 6.46 -0.44
CA LEU A 278 5.85 5.42 -1.24
C LEU A 278 6.86 4.62 -0.42
N ALA A 279 7.64 5.29 0.43
CA ALA A 279 8.57 4.63 1.34
C ALA A 279 7.84 3.70 2.33
N ARG A 280 6.71 4.14 2.88
CA ARG A 280 5.87 3.34 3.78
C ARG A 280 5.28 2.13 3.06
N LYS A 281 4.73 2.33 1.86
CA LYS A 281 4.23 1.24 1.01
C LYS A 281 5.32 0.22 0.70
N HIS A 282 6.55 0.68 0.44
CA HIS A 282 7.71 -0.19 0.24
C HIS A 282 8.02 -0.99 1.52
N ALA A 283 8.17 -0.30 2.66
CA ALA A 283 8.44 -0.91 3.96
C ALA A 283 7.38 -1.97 4.33
N GLU A 284 6.09 -1.69 4.16
CA GLU A 284 4.98 -2.62 4.41
C GLU A 284 5.05 -3.90 3.57
N SER A 285 5.61 -3.81 2.36
CA SER A 285 5.80 -4.95 1.45
C SER A 285 7.08 -5.75 1.71
N SER A 286 7.97 -5.24 2.56
CA SER A 286 9.26 -5.87 2.84
C SER A 286 9.14 -7.08 3.77
N LEU A 287 10.07 -8.02 3.64
CA LEU A 287 10.22 -9.15 4.58
C LEU A 287 10.58 -8.69 6.01
N ILE A 288 11.15 -7.49 6.15
CA ILE A 288 11.49 -6.88 7.45
C ILE A 288 10.59 -5.69 7.78
N ALA A 289 9.34 -5.68 7.27
CA ALA A 289 8.39 -4.59 7.45
C ALA A 289 8.29 -4.08 8.89
N GLY A 290 8.30 -5.00 9.88
CA GLY A 290 8.28 -4.63 11.29
C GLY A 290 9.39 -3.64 11.67
N ARG A 291 10.64 -3.95 11.31
CA ARG A 291 11.80 -3.10 11.61
C ARG A 291 11.81 -1.81 10.79
N LEU A 292 11.53 -1.88 9.49
CA LEU A 292 11.49 -0.68 8.65
C LEU A 292 10.41 0.30 9.09
N LEU A 293 9.28 -0.18 9.62
CA LEU A 293 8.21 0.69 10.12
C LEU A 293 8.50 1.21 11.53
N GLU A 294 9.16 0.42 12.39
CA GLU A 294 9.60 0.83 13.72
C GLU A 294 10.71 1.90 13.65
N GLU A 295 11.69 1.70 12.76
CA GLU A 295 12.81 2.60 12.53
C GLU A 295 12.63 3.43 11.24
N PHE A 296 11.40 3.87 10.96
CA PHE A 296 11.04 4.47 9.67
C PHE A 296 11.85 5.72 9.32
N GLU A 297 12.16 6.58 10.28
CA GLU A 297 12.98 7.77 10.00
C GLU A 297 14.44 7.40 9.66
N ALA A 298 14.97 6.30 10.22
CA ALA A 298 16.30 5.81 9.82
C ALA A 298 16.29 5.26 8.40
N PHE A 299 15.23 4.53 8.02
CA PHE A 299 15.02 4.11 6.63
C PHE A 299 14.94 5.30 5.66
N LEU A 300 14.20 6.36 6.03
CA LEU A 300 14.17 7.59 5.22
C LEU A 300 15.54 8.27 5.14
N GLY A 301 16.35 8.24 6.20
CA GLY A 301 17.72 8.73 6.18
C GLY A 301 18.61 8.00 5.16
N HIS A 302 18.48 6.68 5.05
CA HIS A 302 19.18 5.93 3.99
C HIS A 302 18.66 6.28 2.59
N LEU A 303 17.37 6.57 2.45
CA LEU A 303 16.79 7.01 1.18
C LEU A 303 17.29 8.39 0.77
N ASP A 304 17.42 9.34 1.70
CA ASP A 304 18.05 10.64 1.45
C ASP A 304 19.52 10.48 1.04
N ALA A 305 20.25 9.55 1.66
CA ALA A 305 21.61 9.22 1.25
C ALA A 305 21.67 8.65 -0.17
N GLN A 306 20.68 7.82 -0.58
CA GLN A 306 20.58 7.35 -1.96
C GLN A 306 20.28 8.49 -2.93
N PHE A 307 19.38 9.41 -2.60
CA PHE A 307 19.10 10.59 -3.42
C PHE A 307 20.30 11.54 -3.54
N THR A 308 21.17 11.58 -2.53
CA THR A 308 22.41 12.35 -2.61
C THR A 308 23.43 11.67 -3.54
N LEU A 309 23.51 10.34 -3.50
CA LEU A 309 24.43 9.55 -4.33
C LEU A 309 24.00 9.52 -5.80
N GLU A 310 22.71 9.29 -6.04
CA GLU A 310 22.10 9.21 -7.36
C GLU A 310 20.81 10.08 -7.37
N PRO A 311 20.96 11.39 -7.63
CA PRO A 311 19.83 12.32 -7.66
C PRO A 311 18.75 11.87 -8.64
N PRO A 312 17.46 11.78 -8.22
CA PRO A 312 16.39 11.40 -9.13
C PRO A 312 16.18 12.45 -10.23
N VAL A 313 16.24 12.02 -11.49
CA VAL A 313 15.96 12.87 -12.66
C VAL A 313 14.46 12.90 -12.91
N LEU A 314 13.77 13.88 -12.34
CA LEU A 314 12.30 13.95 -12.37
C LEU A 314 11.75 14.04 -13.80
N GLU A 315 12.48 14.62 -14.76
CA GLU A 315 12.14 14.63 -16.19
C GLU A 315 11.92 13.24 -16.78
N GLU A 316 12.52 12.19 -16.22
CA GLU A 316 12.35 10.82 -16.73
C GLU A 316 11.00 10.19 -16.33
N MET A 317 10.32 10.77 -15.33
CA MET A 317 8.97 10.37 -14.95
C MET A 317 8.02 10.60 -16.12
N ILE A 318 7.23 9.59 -16.47
CA ILE A 318 6.39 9.55 -17.68
C ILE A 318 5.64 10.86 -17.95
N ARG A 319 5.04 11.45 -16.91
CA ARG A 319 4.21 12.65 -17.00
C ARG A 319 5.00 13.98 -17.04
N LEU A 320 6.27 13.96 -16.64
CA LEU A 320 7.14 15.13 -16.57
C LEU A 320 8.11 15.21 -17.76
N ARG A 321 8.12 14.19 -18.62
CA ARG A 321 8.93 14.18 -19.84
C ARG A 321 8.56 15.36 -20.74
N PRO A 322 9.54 16.01 -21.38
CA PRO A 322 9.30 17.15 -22.27
C PRO A 322 8.38 16.85 -23.45
N ASP A 323 8.38 15.60 -23.92
CA ASP A 323 7.58 15.15 -25.06
C ASP A 323 6.20 14.58 -24.67
N PHE A 324 5.90 14.52 -23.36
CA PHE A 324 4.64 13.97 -22.88
C PHE A 324 3.45 14.80 -23.41
N GLY A 325 2.53 14.13 -24.09
CA GLY A 325 1.32 14.75 -24.64
C GLY A 325 1.55 15.63 -25.89
N SER A 326 2.77 15.68 -26.44
CA SER A 326 3.09 16.43 -27.66
C SER A 326 2.30 15.99 -28.89
N THR A 327 1.85 14.74 -28.92
CA THR A 327 1.03 14.16 -30.00
C THR A 327 -0.48 14.20 -29.70
N MET A 328 -0.89 14.77 -28.57
CA MET A 328 -2.31 14.98 -28.25
C MET A 328 -2.89 16.13 -29.08
N ILE A 329 -4.22 16.22 -29.13
CA ILE A 329 -4.92 17.29 -29.86
C ILE A 329 -5.87 18.02 -28.91
N PRO A 330 -5.66 19.33 -28.66
CA PRO A 330 -4.44 20.10 -29.00
C PRO A 330 -3.20 19.54 -28.29
N PRO A 331 -1.98 19.77 -28.83
CA PRO A 331 -0.73 19.35 -28.20
C PRO A 331 -0.60 19.90 -26.78
N MET A 332 -0.16 19.05 -25.86
CA MET A 332 0.09 19.44 -24.49
C MET A 332 1.43 20.18 -24.40
N PRO A 333 1.49 21.37 -23.76
CA PRO A 333 2.76 22.01 -23.48
C PRO A 333 3.55 21.18 -22.45
N PRO A 334 4.89 21.29 -22.45
CA PRO A 334 5.72 20.58 -21.48
C PRO A 334 5.30 20.89 -20.04
N ALA A 335 5.35 19.89 -19.17
CA ALA A 335 5.02 20.05 -17.75
C ALA A 335 5.91 21.08 -17.03
N SER A 336 7.11 21.37 -17.57
CA SER A 336 8.03 22.38 -17.05
C SER A 336 7.55 23.81 -17.26
N ASP A 337 6.72 24.07 -18.29
CA ASP A 337 6.09 25.37 -18.50
C ASP A 337 4.75 25.40 -17.77
N TRP A 338 4.80 25.62 -16.45
CA TRP A 338 3.62 25.63 -15.59
C TRP A 338 2.55 26.61 -16.07
N ALA A 339 2.94 27.80 -16.55
CA ALA A 339 2.00 28.81 -17.02
C ALA A 339 1.28 28.37 -18.31
N ALA A 340 2.00 27.82 -19.29
CA ALA A 340 1.39 27.26 -20.49
C ALA A 340 0.54 26.04 -20.17
N TYR A 341 1.02 25.15 -19.29
CA TYR A 341 0.31 23.96 -18.84
C TYR A 341 -1.03 24.32 -18.18
N ARG A 342 -1.04 25.30 -17.27
CA ARG A 342 -2.27 25.84 -16.66
C ARG A 342 -3.25 26.33 -17.72
N ARG A 343 -2.80 27.19 -18.64
CA ARG A 343 -3.66 27.74 -19.70
C ARG A 343 -4.22 26.66 -20.61
N HIS A 344 -3.39 25.70 -21.01
CA HIS A 344 -3.80 24.58 -21.84
C HIS A 344 -4.84 23.72 -21.13
N MET A 345 -4.62 23.37 -19.86
CA MET A 345 -5.57 22.59 -19.08
C MET A 345 -6.88 23.33 -18.80
N ALA A 346 -6.83 24.67 -18.68
CA ALA A 346 -8.02 25.51 -18.55
C ALA A 346 -8.90 25.53 -19.83
N GLN A 347 -8.33 25.26 -21.01
CA GLN A 347 -9.07 25.23 -22.28
C GLN A 347 -9.93 23.98 -22.46
N PHE A 348 -9.58 22.88 -21.79
CA PHE A 348 -10.42 21.70 -21.81
C PHE A 348 -11.56 21.88 -20.82
N THR A 349 -12.77 21.55 -21.27
CA THR A 349 -13.95 21.35 -20.41
C THR A 349 -13.76 20.25 -19.35
N ASN A 350 -12.56 19.64 -19.28
CA ASN A 350 -12.06 18.80 -18.19
C ASN A 350 -11.76 19.60 -16.91
N HIS A 351 -12.73 20.40 -16.48
CA HIS A 351 -12.66 21.25 -15.32
C HIS A 351 -12.64 20.51 -13.97
N GLY A 352 -12.83 19.18 -13.95
CA GLY A 352 -12.62 18.32 -12.77
C GLY A 352 -11.21 17.71 -12.68
N ALA A 353 -10.27 18.11 -13.55
CA ALA A 353 -8.85 17.78 -13.41
C ALA A 353 -8.15 18.64 -12.34
N ARG A 354 -8.91 19.44 -11.57
CA ARG A 354 -8.46 20.19 -10.39
C ARG A 354 -8.12 19.29 -9.21
N ARG A 355 -7.23 18.33 -9.40
CA ARG A 355 -6.73 17.48 -8.33
C ARG A 355 -5.39 18.02 -7.86
N GLY A 356 -5.41 18.81 -6.83
CA GLY A 356 -4.19 19.27 -6.19
C GLY A 356 -4.55 20.03 -4.95
N ARG A 357 -3.87 19.73 -3.84
CA ARG A 357 -3.95 20.60 -2.66
C ARG A 357 -3.04 21.82 -2.81
N ILE A 358 -2.02 21.72 -3.65
CA ILE A 358 -0.98 22.75 -3.88
C ILE A 358 -1.11 23.36 -5.29
N PHE A 359 -1.72 22.66 -6.25
CA PHE A 359 -1.95 23.13 -7.60
C PHE A 359 -3.44 23.11 -7.96
N SER A 360 -3.87 24.05 -8.79
CA SER A 360 -5.23 24.05 -9.34
C SER A 360 -5.48 22.93 -10.34
N ILE A 361 -4.44 22.23 -10.82
CA ILE A 361 -4.52 21.18 -11.84
C ILE A 361 -3.52 20.07 -11.47
N ASN A 362 -3.94 18.79 -11.47
CA ASN A 362 -3.00 17.66 -11.30
C ASN A 362 -2.39 17.27 -12.63
N ILE A 363 -1.17 16.76 -12.57
CA ILE A 363 -0.51 16.05 -13.66
C ILE A 363 -0.86 14.54 -13.69
N GLY A 364 -1.45 13.98 -12.63
CA GLY A 364 -2.07 12.64 -12.63
C GLY A 364 -2.31 12.07 -11.22
N ALA A 365 -3.55 11.71 -10.92
CA ALA A 365 -4.06 11.51 -9.56
C ALA A 365 -3.81 10.14 -8.87
N ALA A 366 -2.90 9.29 -9.35
CA ALA A 366 -2.57 8.03 -8.67
C ALA A 366 -1.32 7.38 -9.25
N ASP A 367 -0.22 7.38 -8.48
CA ASP A 367 0.97 6.55 -8.70
C ASP A 367 1.38 6.48 -10.18
N THR A 368 1.63 7.66 -10.78
CA THR A 368 1.94 7.92 -12.20
C THR A 368 3.31 7.36 -12.62
N GLY A 369 3.54 6.07 -12.34
CA GLY A 369 4.85 5.45 -12.42
C GLY A 369 5.79 5.86 -11.29
N ALA A 370 5.38 6.69 -10.33
CA ALA A 370 6.24 7.14 -9.23
C ALA A 370 6.78 5.97 -8.39
N SER A 371 5.95 4.98 -8.05
CA SER A 371 6.44 3.77 -7.36
C SER A 371 7.48 3.02 -8.17
N ALA A 372 7.33 2.97 -9.50
CA ALA A 372 8.29 2.30 -10.38
C ALA A 372 9.58 3.11 -10.52
N PHE A 373 9.44 4.43 -10.65
CA PHE A 373 10.55 5.39 -10.76
C PHE A 373 11.45 5.35 -9.52
N PHE A 374 10.87 5.36 -8.32
CA PHE A 374 11.64 5.29 -7.07
C PHE A 374 12.00 3.87 -6.61
N ALA A 375 11.60 2.83 -7.34
CA ALA A 375 11.76 1.44 -6.89
C ALA A 375 13.22 1.07 -6.60
N THR A 376 14.16 1.49 -7.46
CA THR A 376 15.59 1.21 -7.28
C THR A 376 16.16 1.91 -6.05
N ALA A 377 15.83 3.19 -5.86
CA ALA A 377 16.29 3.95 -4.70
C ALA A 377 15.76 3.38 -3.37
N MET A 378 14.48 2.99 -3.33
CA MET A 378 13.88 2.36 -2.13
C MET A 378 14.61 1.08 -1.72
N VAL A 379 15.02 0.31 -2.72
CA VAL A 379 15.71 -0.98 -2.53
C VAL A 379 17.11 -0.77 -2.02
N ALA A 380 17.86 0.14 -2.65
CA ALA A 380 19.21 0.47 -2.23
C ALA A 380 19.21 1.04 -0.80
N ALA A 381 18.20 1.85 -0.45
CA ALA A 381 17.98 2.34 0.91
C ALA A 381 17.67 1.20 1.89
N GLU A 382 16.80 0.26 1.54
CA GLU A 382 16.51 -0.92 2.39
C GLU A 382 17.77 -1.79 2.56
N GLU A 383 18.55 -2.02 1.51
CA GLU A 383 19.80 -2.79 1.61
C GLU A 383 20.84 -2.09 2.48
N ALA A 384 20.95 -0.76 2.39
CA ALA A 384 21.80 0.01 3.29
C ALA A 384 21.35 -0.12 4.75
N PHE A 385 20.04 0.02 4.99
CA PHE A 385 19.42 -0.20 6.30
C PHE A 385 19.72 -1.60 6.85
N ARG A 386 19.60 -2.62 5.99
CA ARG A 386 19.90 -4.03 6.31
C ARG A 386 21.37 -4.23 6.67
N ARG A 387 22.30 -3.74 5.85
CA ARG A 387 23.75 -3.86 6.08
C ARG A 387 24.16 -3.26 7.41
N GLU A 388 23.66 -2.06 7.73
CA GLU A 388 23.95 -1.39 9.00
C GLU A 388 23.49 -2.22 10.21
N ARG A 389 22.37 -2.95 10.05
CA ARG A 389 21.79 -3.80 11.09
C ARG A 389 22.25 -5.26 11.01
N SER A 390 23.27 -5.57 10.20
CA SER A 390 23.74 -6.93 9.95
C SER A 390 22.64 -7.90 9.47
N ILE A 391 21.57 -7.37 8.88
CA ILE A 391 20.49 -8.15 8.27
C ILE A 391 20.94 -8.55 6.86
N PRO A 392 20.70 -9.80 6.42
CA PRO A 392 21.02 -10.20 5.05
C PRO A 392 20.28 -9.34 4.01
N GLU A 393 20.98 -9.05 2.90
CA GLU A 393 20.46 -8.25 1.80
C GLU A 393 19.25 -8.91 1.11
N ILE A 394 18.47 -8.11 0.39
CA ILE A 394 17.33 -8.62 -0.37
C ILE A 394 17.85 -9.64 -1.38
N GLY A 395 17.43 -10.90 -1.25
CA GLY A 395 17.86 -11.94 -2.17
C GLY A 395 18.97 -12.85 -1.66
N ARG A 396 19.80 -12.39 -0.70
CA ARG A 396 20.93 -13.18 -0.18
C ARG A 396 20.62 -13.70 1.23
N GLY A 397 20.44 -15.02 1.37
CA GLY A 397 20.34 -15.70 2.67
C GLY A 397 18.92 -15.84 3.24
N TRP A 398 18.75 -16.84 4.11
CA TRP A 398 17.50 -17.15 4.83
C TRP A 398 17.33 -16.12 5.96
N VAL A 399 16.54 -15.07 5.70
CA VAL A 399 16.43 -13.80 6.46
C VAL A 399 15.89 -13.94 7.90
N SER A 400 15.68 -15.15 8.41
CA SER A 400 14.84 -15.33 9.59
C SER A 400 15.56 -15.62 10.89
N GLU A 401 16.60 -16.46 10.89
CA GLU A 401 17.29 -16.85 12.13
C GLU A 401 18.00 -15.66 12.77
N VAL A 402 18.78 -14.92 11.98
CA VAL A 402 19.52 -13.74 12.43
C VAL A 402 18.55 -12.61 12.85
N ALA A 403 17.51 -12.36 12.07
CA ALA A 403 16.52 -11.33 12.41
C ALA A 403 15.78 -11.64 13.72
N LEU A 404 15.51 -12.92 13.98
CA LEU A 404 14.93 -13.41 15.22
C LEU A 404 15.92 -13.32 16.38
N LEU A 405 17.18 -13.71 16.18
CA LEU A 405 18.26 -13.57 17.17
C LEU A 405 18.40 -12.11 17.62
N ASP A 406 18.45 -11.18 16.67
CA ASP A 406 18.59 -9.76 16.98
C ASP A 406 17.39 -9.24 17.78
N LEU A 407 16.18 -9.70 17.45
CA LEU A 407 14.98 -9.34 18.21
C LEU A 407 15.03 -9.93 19.63
N VAL A 408 15.47 -11.17 19.79
CA VAL A 408 15.62 -11.80 21.11
C VAL A 408 16.68 -11.06 21.93
N ARG A 409 17.77 -10.61 21.30
CA ARG A 409 18.85 -9.87 21.96
C ARG A 409 18.47 -8.48 22.44
N THR A 410 17.41 -7.86 21.92
CA THR A 410 16.94 -6.58 22.48
C THR A 410 16.34 -6.75 23.87
N LEU A 411 15.83 -7.95 24.19
CA LEU A 411 15.27 -8.28 25.51
C LEU A 411 16.28 -9.03 26.38
N TRP A 412 17.03 -9.96 25.79
CA TRP A 412 18.04 -10.78 26.46
C TRP A 412 19.38 -10.69 25.73
N PRO A 413 20.22 -9.70 26.06
CA PRO A 413 21.52 -9.53 25.41
C PRO A 413 22.47 -10.74 25.51
N SER A 414 22.24 -11.61 26.51
CA SER A 414 22.97 -12.86 26.74
C SER A 414 22.62 -13.99 25.76
N ALA A 415 21.65 -13.80 24.86
CA ALA A 415 21.24 -14.82 23.92
C ALA A 415 22.39 -15.28 22.99
N VAL A 416 22.59 -16.60 22.96
CA VAL A 416 23.66 -17.28 22.23
C VAL A 416 23.12 -17.82 20.91
N HIS A 417 23.76 -17.44 19.81
CA HIS A 417 23.46 -17.97 18.48
C HIS A 417 24.15 -19.32 18.27
N GLN A 418 23.48 -20.25 17.57
CA GLN A 418 24.02 -21.56 17.21
C GLN A 418 24.60 -22.32 18.42
N TRP A 419 23.81 -22.39 19.50
CA TRP A 419 24.19 -23.04 20.75
C TRP A 419 24.36 -24.55 20.56
N ARG A 420 25.54 -25.07 20.93
CA ARG A 420 25.97 -26.46 20.71
C ARG A 420 26.33 -27.14 22.03
N PRO A 421 25.37 -27.47 22.89
CA PRO A 421 25.64 -28.21 24.11
C PRO A 421 26.04 -29.66 23.77
N ALA A 422 26.93 -30.24 24.58
CA ALA A 422 27.48 -31.58 24.34
C ALA A 422 26.39 -32.66 24.19
N PHE A 423 25.25 -32.53 24.88
CA PHE A 423 24.15 -33.49 24.83
C PHE A 423 23.37 -33.50 23.50
N LEU A 424 23.51 -32.47 22.66
CA LEU A 424 22.93 -32.45 21.32
C LEU A 424 23.83 -33.09 20.24
N GLY A 425 25.05 -33.50 20.62
CA GLY A 425 26.02 -34.10 19.70
C GLY A 425 26.41 -33.13 18.58
N MET A 426 26.17 -33.52 17.33
CA MET A 426 26.49 -32.70 16.15
C MET A 426 25.43 -31.63 15.82
N GLN A 427 24.32 -31.58 16.57
CA GLN A 427 23.24 -30.63 16.34
C GLN A 427 23.47 -29.32 17.10
N SER A 428 22.88 -28.24 16.61
CA SER A 428 22.80 -26.95 17.29
C SER A 428 21.34 -26.57 17.53
N VAL A 429 21.16 -25.59 18.42
CA VAL A 429 19.97 -24.75 18.52
C VAL A 429 20.27 -23.39 17.92
N ASP A 430 19.37 -22.86 17.11
CA ASP A 430 19.52 -21.53 16.49
C ASP A 430 19.78 -20.42 17.51
N ILE A 431 18.97 -20.33 18.57
CA ILE A 431 19.11 -19.32 19.62
C ILE A 431 18.90 -19.98 20.99
N HIS A 432 19.77 -19.70 21.95
CA HIS A 432 19.61 -20.11 23.34
C HIS A 432 19.65 -18.89 24.26
N VAL A 433 18.65 -18.76 25.14
CA VAL A 433 18.56 -17.73 26.18
C VAL A 433 18.86 -18.39 27.53
N PRO A 434 20.10 -18.27 28.06
CA PRO A 434 20.52 -19.01 29.24
C PRO A 434 19.67 -18.71 30.49
N GLU A 435 19.31 -17.44 30.66
CA GLU A 435 18.54 -16.95 31.82
C GLU A 435 17.14 -17.56 31.91
N LEU A 436 16.57 -18.00 30.80
CA LEU A 436 15.24 -18.61 30.73
C LEU A 436 15.28 -20.13 30.63
N GLY A 437 16.47 -20.72 30.46
CA GLY A 437 16.61 -22.11 30.01
C GLY A 437 15.81 -22.36 28.73
N LEU A 438 15.87 -21.44 27.76
CA LEU A 438 15.04 -21.46 26.56
C LEU A 438 15.89 -21.63 25.31
N ALA A 439 15.53 -22.60 24.49
CA ALA A 439 15.96 -22.79 23.12
C ALA A 439 14.88 -22.23 22.18
N ILE A 440 15.26 -21.44 21.19
CA ILE A 440 14.38 -20.96 20.12
C ILE A 440 14.95 -21.48 18.79
N GLU A 441 14.11 -22.16 18.02
CA GLU A 441 14.44 -22.72 16.71
C GLU A 441 13.57 -22.09 15.63
N TYR A 442 14.19 -21.58 14.57
CA TYR A 442 13.46 -21.12 13.42
C TYR A 442 13.17 -22.29 12.47
N GLN A 443 11.89 -22.64 12.37
CA GLN A 443 11.43 -23.80 11.64
C GLN A 443 10.97 -23.39 10.23
N GLY A 444 11.84 -23.63 9.25
CA GLY A 444 11.57 -23.46 7.82
C GLY A 444 10.42 -24.34 7.29
N GLN A 445 10.01 -24.13 6.04
CA GLN A 445 8.90 -24.88 5.42
C GLN A 445 9.15 -26.40 5.35
N GLN A 446 10.41 -26.82 5.28
CA GLN A 446 10.82 -28.23 5.26
C GLN A 446 10.41 -29.02 6.52
N HIS A 447 10.06 -28.35 7.62
CA HIS A 447 9.58 -28.99 8.85
C HIS A 447 8.08 -29.32 8.79
N TYR A 448 7.34 -28.77 7.82
CA TYR A 448 5.88 -28.91 7.72
C TYR A 448 5.43 -29.60 6.42
N ALA A 449 6.24 -29.58 5.37
CA ALA A 449 5.90 -30.21 4.09
C ALA A 449 7.15 -30.76 3.38
N PRO A 450 6.99 -31.78 2.52
CA PRO A 450 8.07 -32.24 1.66
C PRO A 450 8.52 -31.14 0.70
N VAL A 451 9.82 -30.86 0.71
CA VAL A 451 10.44 -29.89 -0.19
C VAL A 451 11.48 -30.63 -1.03
N THR A 452 11.34 -30.56 -2.36
CA THR A 452 12.17 -31.33 -3.31
C THR A 452 13.68 -31.10 -3.10
N LEU A 453 14.08 -29.87 -2.82
CA LEU A 453 15.48 -29.51 -2.55
C LEU A 453 16.07 -30.20 -1.31
N PHE A 454 15.20 -30.58 -0.35
CA PHE A 454 15.58 -31.22 0.91
C PHE A 454 15.27 -32.72 0.93
N GLY A 455 15.14 -33.36 -0.24
CA GLY A 455 14.92 -34.81 -0.34
C GLY A 455 13.44 -35.24 -0.38
N GLY A 456 12.51 -34.32 -0.65
CA GLY A 456 11.10 -34.65 -0.85
C GLY A 456 10.45 -35.31 0.37
N GLU A 457 9.67 -36.37 0.17
CA GLU A 457 9.00 -37.08 1.27
C GLU A 457 9.96 -37.80 2.23
N GLU A 458 11.03 -38.40 1.71
CA GLU A 458 12.00 -39.10 2.57
C GLU A 458 12.77 -38.09 3.44
N GLY A 459 13.16 -36.97 2.86
CA GLY A 459 13.78 -35.86 3.59
C GLY A 459 12.88 -35.25 4.66
N PHE A 460 11.58 -35.16 4.39
CA PHE A 460 10.59 -34.70 5.36
C PHE A 460 10.46 -35.63 6.58
N LYS A 461 10.34 -36.95 6.35
CA LYS A 461 10.29 -37.94 7.44
C LYS A 461 11.55 -37.93 8.28
N LEU A 462 12.72 -37.78 7.65
CA LEU A 462 13.99 -37.72 8.35
C LEU A 462 14.13 -36.43 9.19
N THR A 463 13.58 -35.31 8.69
CA THR A 463 13.54 -34.03 9.41
C THR A 463 12.67 -34.15 10.67
N GLN A 464 11.44 -34.68 10.55
CA GLN A 464 10.57 -34.91 11.72
C GLN A 464 11.23 -35.79 12.79
N PHE A 465 11.95 -36.85 12.38
CA PHE A 465 12.67 -37.72 13.31
C PHE A 465 13.79 -36.97 14.07
N ARG A 466 14.51 -36.08 13.38
CA ARG A 466 15.57 -35.24 13.99
C ARG A 466 14.98 -34.23 14.96
N ASP A 467 13.88 -33.59 14.58
CA ASP A 467 13.19 -32.59 15.42
C ASP A 467 12.65 -33.23 16.71
N GLU A 468 12.00 -34.40 16.60
CA GLU A 468 11.50 -35.13 17.77
C GLU A 468 12.64 -35.54 18.71
N LYS A 469 13.75 -36.04 18.16
CA LYS A 469 14.94 -36.36 18.95
C LYS A 469 15.52 -35.13 19.63
N LYS A 470 15.59 -33.99 18.94
CA LYS A 470 16.08 -32.71 19.49
C LYS A 470 15.17 -32.24 20.64
N ARG A 471 13.85 -32.28 20.44
CA ARG A 471 12.83 -31.93 21.45
C ARG A 471 12.96 -32.77 22.71
N ALA A 472 13.10 -34.09 22.56
CA ALA A 472 13.29 -35.01 23.69
C ALA A 472 14.60 -34.74 24.46
N LEU A 473 15.69 -34.42 23.75
CA LEU A 473 16.98 -34.10 24.37
C LEU A 473 16.92 -32.80 25.15
N LEU A 474 16.35 -31.74 24.58
CA LEU A 474 16.20 -30.45 25.26
C LEU A 474 15.35 -30.59 26.53
N ALA A 475 14.20 -31.26 26.44
CA ALA A 475 13.31 -31.49 27.58
C ALA A 475 13.99 -32.29 28.71
N ARG A 476 14.75 -33.35 28.38
CA ARG A 476 15.50 -34.15 29.37
C ARG A 476 16.53 -33.32 30.15
N HIS A 477 17.05 -32.25 29.55
CA HIS A 477 18.02 -31.35 30.15
C HIS A 477 17.40 -30.07 30.72
N GLY A 478 16.06 -30.03 30.86
CA GLY A 478 15.36 -28.88 31.46
C GLY A 478 15.34 -27.62 30.59
N VAL A 479 15.62 -27.75 29.29
CA VAL A 479 15.59 -26.64 28.34
C VAL A 479 14.24 -26.63 27.61
N ARG A 480 13.50 -25.52 27.74
CA ARG A 480 12.24 -25.31 27.00
C ARG A 480 12.56 -25.03 25.54
N LEU A 481 11.69 -25.46 24.63
CA LEU A 481 11.85 -25.23 23.19
C LEU A 481 10.69 -24.38 22.66
N LEU A 482 11.02 -23.24 22.05
CA LEU A 482 10.11 -22.46 21.22
C LEU A 482 10.42 -22.73 19.74
N GLU A 483 9.43 -23.23 19.01
CA GLU A 483 9.53 -23.44 17.57
C GLU A 483 8.92 -22.25 16.81
N TRP A 484 9.78 -21.36 16.33
CA TRP A 484 9.38 -20.21 15.54
C TRP A 484 9.10 -20.62 14.10
N ARG A 485 7.82 -20.79 13.76
CA ARG A 485 7.40 -21.14 12.41
C ARG A 485 7.77 -20.07 11.38
N PHE A 486 8.15 -20.50 10.19
CA PHE A 486 8.52 -19.59 9.10
C PHE A 486 7.44 -18.62 8.63
N ASP A 487 6.16 -18.91 8.92
CA ASP A 487 5.03 -18.08 8.53
C ASP A 487 4.64 -17.05 9.61
N VAL A 488 5.28 -17.09 10.77
CA VAL A 488 5.06 -16.16 11.89
C VAL A 488 5.96 -14.92 11.72
N ARG A 489 5.36 -13.73 11.81
CA ARG A 489 6.07 -12.47 11.60
C ARG A 489 7.03 -12.19 12.75
N ILE A 490 8.32 -11.99 12.45
CA ILE A 490 9.34 -11.60 13.43
C ILE A 490 9.08 -10.15 13.87
N THR A 491 8.36 -9.99 14.98
CA THR A 491 8.01 -8.70 15.57
C THR A 491 8.00 -8.83 17.09
N ARG A 492 8.23 -7.73 17.83
CA ARG A 492 8.20 -7.74 19.30
C ARG A 492 6.87 -8.26 19.85
N ALA A 493 5.75 -7.81 19.27
CA ALA A 493 4.41 -8.23 19.71
C ALA A 493 4.18 -9.74 19.59
N GLU A 494 4.63 -10.33 18.49
CA GLU A 494 4.51 -11.78 18.28
C GLU A 494 5.45 -12.56 19.20
N LEU A 495 6.68 -12.07 19.42
CA LEU A 495 7.59 -12.67 20.40
C LEU A 495 6.96 -12.66 21.80
N ILE A 496 6.35 -11.55 22.21
CA ILE A 496 5.63 -11.45 23.48
C ILE A 496 4.48 -12.46 23.55
N ALA A 497 3.67 -12.56 22.49
CA ALA A 497 2.56 -13.50 22.45
C ALA A 497 3.02 -14.97 22.58
N GLN A 498 4.10 -15.34 21.88
CA GLN A 498 4.68 -16.68 21.95
C GLN A 498 5.28 -16.98 23.33
N MET A 499 5.98 -16.01 23.94
CA MET A 499 6.52 -16.14 25.31
C MET A 499 5.40 -16.28 26.35
N ALA A 500 4.34 -15.48 26.23
CA ALA A 500 3.18 -15.56 27.13
C ALA A 500 2.47 -16.91 27.04
N ALA A 501 2.37 -17.49 25.83
CA ALA A 501 1.82 -18.84 25.62
C ALA A 501 2.67 -19.95 26.27
N MET A 502 3.96 -19.67 26.54
CA MET A 502 4.87 -20.56 27.27
C MET A 502 5.01 -20.20 28.76
N GLU A 503 4.16 -19.30 29.27
CA GLU A 503 4.18 -18.81 30.66
C GLU A 503 5.53 -18.15 31.05
N ILE A 504 6.20 -17.52 30.08
CA ILE A 504 7.44 -16.76 30.29
C ILE A 504 7.08 -15.29 30.46
N GLN A 505 7.39 -14.71 31.62
CA GLN A 505 7.26 -13.27 31.85
C GLN A 505 8.44 -12.52 31.23
N ILE A 506 8.13 -11.45 30.50
CA ILE A 506 9.13 -10.57 29.88
C ILE A 506 9.32 -9.36 30.80
N PRO A 507 10.57 -8.94 31.09
CA PRO A 507 10.82 -7.70 31.81
C PRO A 507 10.25 -6.49 31.05
N ASP A 508 9.68 -5.53 31.77
CA ASP A 508 9.10 -4.30 31.20
C ASP A 508 10.07 -3.53 30.30
#